data_AF-A0AAD6SFH1-F1
#
_entry.id   AF-A0AAD6SFH1-F1
#
_cell.length_a   1.000
_cell.length_b   1.000
_cell.length_c   1.000
_cell.angle_alpha   90.00
_cell.angle_beta   90.00
_cell.angle_gamma   90.00
#
_symmetry.space_group_name_H-M   'P 1'
#
loop_
_entity.id
_entity.type
_entity.pdbx_description
1 polymer ?
#
loop_
_entity_poly.entity_id
_entity_poly.type
_entity_poly.pdbx_seq_one_letter_code
_entity_poly.pdbx_strand_id
1 'polypeptide(L)'
;MTELAVHSVSHDTAKSEIYSVFHDAMKAGIPQIVEMLGDSDRELRESSTRTFGRLADHAVFHNALKAGIPQITEMLGDSDREVRQSATHALGTLAPALP
;
A
#
# COMPACT_ATOMS: atom_id res chain seq x y z
N MET A 1 46.54 20.40 -7.68
CA MET A 1 45.55 21.38 -7.20
C MET A 1 44.18 20.87 -7.61
N THR A 2 43.53 20.20 -6.68
CA THR A 2 42.16 19.70 -6.75
C THR A 2 41.19 20.85 -6.93
N GLU A 3 40.31 20.78 -7.92
CA GLU A 3 39.03 21.46 -7.82
C GLU A 3 37.93 20.51 -8.30
N LEU A 4 37.12 20.12 -7.32
CA LEU A 4 36.03 19.17 -7.44
C LEU A 4 34.93 19.76 -8.31
N ALA A 5 34.53 19.02 -9.35
CA ALA A 5 33.23 19.17 -9.96
C ALA A 5 32.15 18.70 -8.95
N VAL A 6 31.81 19.55 -7.98
CA VAL A 6 30.61 19.38 -7.14
C VAL A 6 29.47 20.15 -7.80
N HIS A 7 29.14 19.75 -9.03
CA HIS A 7 27.98 20.26 -9.73
C HIS A 7 26.76 19.40 -9.35
N SER A 8 25.75 20.04 -8.75
CA SER A 8 24.32 19.68 -8.78
C SER A 8 23.75 18.49 -7.99
N VAL A 9 24.26 18.08 -6.82
CA VAL A 9 23.62 16.98 -6.04
C VAL A 9 22.60 17.43 -4.97
N SER A 10 22.52 18.70 -4.57
CA SER A 10 22.03 18.99 -3.20
C SER A 10 20.53 19.29 -2.96
N HIS A 11 19.61 19.07 -3.91
CA HIS A 11 18.16 19.31 -3.62
C HIS A 11 17.25 18.08 -3.86
N ASP A 12 17.72 17.10 -4.61
CA ASP A 12 16.92 15.92 -5.02
C ASP A 12 17.12 14.72 -4.07
N THR A 13 18.33 14.54 -3.55
CA THR A 13 18.67 13.42 -2.64
C THR A 13 17.93 13.48 -1.31
N ALA A 14 17.85 14.66 -0.67
CA ALA A 14 17.15 14.79 0.61
C ALA A 14 15.64 14.52 0.48
N LYS A 15 15.04 14.90 -0.66
CA LYS A 15 13.63 14.63 -0.95
C LYS A 15 13.39 13.13 -1.13
N SER A 16 14.28 12.46 -1.88
CA SER A 16 14.28 11.01 -2.07
C SER A 16 14.41 10.23 -0.75
N GLU A 17 15.31 10.65 0.15
CA GLU A 17 15.49 10.01 1.46
C GLU A 17 14.25 10.16 2.36
N ILE A 18 13.66 11.35 2.43
CA ILE A 18 12.42 11.59 3.19
C ILE A 18 11.27 10.73 2.66
N TYR A 19 11.13 10.63 1.34
CA TYR A 19 10.11 9.76 0.74
C TYR A 19 10.35 8.28 1.05
N SER A 20 11.61 7.82 1.03
CA SER A 20 11.94 6.43 1.37
C SER A 20 11.55 6.08 2.81
N VAL A 21 11.92 6.93 3.78
CA VAL A 21 11.58 6.72 5.20
C VAL A 21 10.05 6.67 5.39
N PHE A 22 9.32 7.57 4.73
CA PHE A 22 7.87 7.56 4.79
C PHE A 22 7.26 6.30 4.19
N HIS A 23 7.74 5.85 3.03
CA HIS A 23 7.27 4.60 2.41
C HIS A 23 7.55 3.39 3.30
N ASP A 24 8.71 3.31 3.93
CA ASP A 24 9.06 2.18 4.79
C ASP A 24 8.21 2.16 6.06
N ALA A 25 7.92 3.33 6.64
CA ALA A 25 6.95 3.45 7.73
C ALA A 25 5.54 2.97 7.31
N MET A 26 5.08 3.32 6.11
CA MET A 26 3.78 2.84 5.62
C MET A 26 3.78 1.34 5.35
N LYS A 27 4.86 0.78 4.77
CA LYS A 27 5.00 -0.67 4.58
C LYS A 27 4.92 -1.43 5.90
N ALA A 28 5.52 -0.88 6.96
CA ALA A 28 5.49 -1.49 8.29
C ALA A 28 4.08 -1.59 8.90
N GLY A 29 3.12 -0.77 8.44
CA GLY A 29 1.72 -0.82 8.87
C GLY A 29 0.83 -1.76 8.04
N ILE A 30 1.32 -2.29 6.91
CA ILE A 30 0.52 -3.18 6.05
C ILE A 30 0.05 -4.44 6.78
N PRO A 31 0.86 -5.13 7.63
CA PRO A 31 0.39 -6.30 8.36
C PRO A 31 -0.86 -6.03 9.22
N GLN A 32 -0.91 -4.90 9.92
CA GLN A 32 -2.07 -4.51 10.73
C GLN A 32 -3.28 -4.19 9.85
N ILE A 33 -3.08 -3.53 8.70
CA ILE A 33 -4.16 -3.31 7.73
C ILE A 33 -4.75 -4.64 7.27
N VAL A 34 -3.90 -5.64 6.98
CA VAL A 34 -4.34 -6.98 6.55
C VAL A 34 -5.12 -7.70 7.64
N GLU A 35 -4.70 -7.60 8.90
CA GLU A 35 -5.42 -8.17 10.04
C GLU A 35 -6.85 -7.59 10.16
N MET A 36 -6.98 -6.27 10.03
CA MET A 36 -8.26 -5.57 10.16
C MET A 36 -9.21 -5.77 8.97
N LEU A 37 -8.76 -6.36 7.85
CA LEU A 37 -9.65 -6.71 6.73
C LEU A 37 -10.75 -7.67 7.18
N GLY A 38 -10.43 -8.64 8.04
CA GLY A 38 -11.38 -9.66 8.52
C GLY A 38 -12.03 -9.32 9.87
N ASP A 39 -11.89 -8.09 10.38
CA ASP A 39 -12.39 -7.74 11.71
C ASP A 39 -13.91 -7.90 11.83
N SER A 40 -14.43 -8.19 13.02
CA SER A 40 -15.88 -8.23 13.25
C SER A 40 -16.55 -6.86 13.09
N ASP A 41 -15.83 -5.77 13.34
CA ASP A 41 -16.31 -4.40 13.19
C ASP A 41 -16.35 -3.99 11.72
N ARG A 42 -17.54 -3.61 11.25
CA ARG A 42 -17.79 -3.15 9.88
C ARG A 42 -16.93 -1.95 9.50
N GLU A 43 -16.74 -1.00 10.40
CA GLU A 43 -15.97 0.23 10.14
C GLU A 43 -14.49 -0.07 9.99
N LEU A 44 -13.94 -0.99 10.78
CA LEU A 44 -12.56 -1.44 10.65
C LEU A 44 -12.35 -2.19 9.33
N ARG A 45 -13.26 -3.09 8.95
CA ARG A 45 -13.19 -3.76 7.63
C ARG A 45 -13.26 -2.77 6.49
N GLU A 46 -14.22 -1.84 6.51
CA GLU A 46 -14.39 -0.82 5.47
C GLU A 46 -13.14 0.06 5.34
N SER A 47 -12.66 0.62 6.46
CA SER A 47 -11.49 1.49 6.48
C SER A 47 -10.22 0.78 6.01
N SER A 48 -10.02 -0.47 6.44
CA SER A 48 -8.85 -1.26 6.09
C SER A 48 -8.87 -1.66 4.63
N THR A 49 -10.02 -2.10 4.11
CA THR A 49 -10.20 -2.47 2.70
C THR A 49 -9.99 -1.26 1.79
N ARG A 50 -10.55 -0.09 2.16
CA ARG A 50 -10.34 1.16 1.43
C ARG A 50 -8.87 1.59 1.45
N THR A 51 -8.21 1.48 2.60
CA THR A 51 -6.79 1.84 2.75
C THR A 51 -5.90 0.90 1.93
N PHE A 52 -6.17 -0.40 1.96
CA PHE A 52 -5.47 -1.40 1.15
C PHE A 52 -5.61 -1.08 -0.34
N GLY A 53 -6.81 -0.75 -0.82
CA GLY A 53 -7.04 -0.34 -2.21
C GLY A 53 -6.27 0.91 -2.61
N ARG A 54 -6.21 1.93 -1.74
CA ARG A 54 -5.40 3.14 -1.99
C ARG A 54 -3.91 2.85 -2.03
N LEU A 55 -3.41 1.98 -1.15
CA LEU A 55 -2.01 1.56 -1.20
C LEU A 55 -1.71 0.78 -2.48
N ALA A 56 -2.67 0.00 -2.99
CA ALA A 56 -2.53 -0.70 -4.26
C ALA A 56 -2.37 0.25 -5.46
N ASP A 57 -2.86 1.48 -5.41
CA ASP A 57 -2.64 2.48 -6.47
C ASP A 57 -1.17 2.94 -6.58
N HIS A 58 -0.33 2.57 -5.61
CA HIS A 58 1.09 2.92 -5.58
C HIS A 58 1.99 1.69 -5.72
N ALA A 59 2.68 1.59 -6.86
CA ALA A 59 3.55 0.45 -7.20
C ALA A 59 4.62 0.12 -6.14
N VAL A 60 5.10 1.12 -5.40
CA VAL A 60 6.09 0.94 -4.32
C VAL A 60 5.59 0.04 -3.17
N PHE A 61 4.28 -0.12 -3.00
CA PHE A 61 3.68 -0.98 -1.96
C PHE A 61 3.24 -2.35 -2.47
N HIS A 62 3.19 -2.57 -3.80
CA HIS A 62 2.66 -3.82 -4.38
C HIS A 62 3.28 -5.07 -3.78
N ASN A 63 4.60 -5.10 -3.63
CA ASN A 63 5.29 -6.25 -3.06
C ASN A 63 4.88 -6.52 -1.60
N ALA A 64 4.71 -5.47 -0.81
CA ALA A 64 4.30 -5.60 0.59
C ALA A 64 2.83 -6.00 0.72
N LEU A 65 1.97 -5.61 -0.23
CA LEU A 65 0.56 -5.98 -0.26
C LEU A 65 0.31 -7.44 -0.67
N LYS A 66 1.27 -8.12 -1.32
CA LYS A 66 1.09 -9.50 -1.79
C LYS A 66 0.64 -10.47 -0.69
N ALA A 67 1.14 -10.30 0.53
CA ALA A 67 0.78 -11.15 1.66
C ALA A 67 -0.71 -11.02 2.07
N GLY A 68 -1.36 -9.91 1.73
CA GLY A 68 -2.77 -9.66 2.04
C GLY A 68 -3.75 -10.04 0.93
N ILE A 69 -3.28 -10.60 -0.19
CA ILE A 69 -4.15 -11.01 -1.31
C ILE A 69 -5.23 -12.01 -0.88
N PRO A 70 -4.93 -13.06 -0.07
CA PRO A 70 -5.97 -13.98 0.37
C PRO A 70 -7.09 -13.26 1.15
N GLN A 71 -6.73 -12.40 2.10
CA GLN A 71 -7.69 -11.68 2.95
C GLN A 71 -8.53 -10.67 2.16
N ILE A 72 -7.91 -9.89 1.26
CA ILE A 72 -8.67 -8.95 0.42
C ILE A 72 -9.57 -9.69 -0.58
N THR A 73 -9.24 -10.94 -0.95
CA THR A 73 -10.10 -11.80 -1.77
C THR A 73 -11.35 -12.23 -1.01
N GLU A 74 -11.25 -12.53 0.28
CA GLU A 74 -12.41 -12.83 1.13
C GLU A 74 -13.38 -11.64 1.20
N MET A 75 -12.85 -10.41 1.17
CA MET A 75 -13.65 -9.18 1.20
C MET A 75 -14.55 -8.96 -0.04
N LEU A 76 -14.35 -9.71 -1.13
CA LEU A 76 -15.29 -9.75 -2.25
C LEU A 76 -16.65 -10.32 -1.84
N GLY A 77 -16.70 -11.14 -0.79
CA GLY A 77 -17.91 -11.73 -0.23
C GLY A 77 -18.50 -10.97 0.95
N ASP A 78 -17.92 -9.82 1.34
CA ASP A 78 -18.40 -9.06 2.50
C ASP A 78 -19.86 -8.59 2.33
N SER A 79 -20.60 -8.46 3.43
CA SER A 79 -21.98 -8.00 3.40
C SER A 79 -22.12 -6.52 3.03
N ASP A 80 -21.11 -5.71 3.35
CA ASP A 80 -21.04 -4.29 3.05
C ASP A 80 -20.62 -4.04 1.59
N ARG A 81 -21.37 -3.19 0.89
CA ARG A 81 -21.12 -2.85 -0.51
C ARG A 81 -19.80 -2.12 -0.71
N GLU A 82 -19.44 -1.21 0.18
CA GLU A 82 -18.24 -0.38 0.06
C GLU A 82 -16.98 -1.21 0.29
N VAL A 83 -17.06 -2.21 1.18
CA VAL A 83 -16.01 -3.23 1.35
C VAL A 83 -15.81 -4.00 0.05
N ARG A 84 -16.88 -4.59 -0.52
CA ARG A 84 -16.77 -5.35 -1.79
C ARG A 84 -16.20 -4.53 -2.94
N GLN A 85 -16.61 -3.26 -3.06
CA GLN A 85 -16.10 -2.36 -4.10
C GLN A 85 -14.62 -2.05 -3.93
N SER A 86 -14.19 -1.76 -2.70
CA SER A 86 -12.79 -1.48 -2.39
C SER A 86 -11.91 -2.71 -2.62
N ALA A 87 -12.39 -3.90 -2.27
CA ALA A 87 -11.70 -5.17 -2.54
C ALA A 87 -11.55 -5.45 -4.03
N THR A 88 -12.63 -5.22 -4.81
CA THR A 88 -12.60 -5.36 -6.27
C THR A 88 -11.58 -4.40 -6.90
N HIS A 89 -11.56 -3.14 -6.45
CA HIS A 89 -10.57 -2.15 -6.89
C HIS A 89 -9.15 -2.61 -6.58
N ALA A 90 -8.88 -2.97 -5.32
CA ALA A 90 -7.56 -3.40 -4.88
C ALA A 90 -7.01 -4.58 -5.72
N LEU A 91 -7.83 -5.62 -5.91
CA LEU A 91 -7.45 -6.80 -6.68
C LEU A 91 -7.26 -6.49 -8.17
N GLY A 92 -8.13 -5.65 -8.75
CA GLY A 92 -7.98 -5.20 -10.13
C GLY A 92 -6.68 -4.42 -10.35
N THR A 93 -6.32 -3.55 -9.40
CA THR A 93 -5.07 -2.77 -9.45
C THR A 93 -3.83 -3.66 -9.24
N LEU A 94 -3.90 -4.68 -8.38
CA LEU A 94 -2.79 -5.59 -8.13
C LEU A 94 -2.61 -6.66 -9.21
N ALA A 95 -3.64 -6.98 -10.00
CA ALA A 95 -3.60 -8.07 -10.99
C ALA A 95 -2.40 -8.01 -11.96
N PRO A 96 -1.99 -6.85 -12.52
CA PRO A 96 -0.81 -6.77 -13.36
C PRO A 96 0.53 -7.01 -12.63
N ALA A 97 0.53 -6.96 -11.29
CA ALA A 97 1.70 -7.17 -10.43
C ALA A 97 1.74 -8.58 -9.78
N LEU A 98 0.73 -9.42 -10.05
CA LEU A 98 0.72 -10.83 -9.67
C LEU A 98 1.59 -11.63 -10.64
N PRO A 99 2.41 -12.59 -10.14
CA PRO A 99 3.27 -13.42 -10.98
C PRO A 99 2.47 -14.37 -11.89
#